data_AF-A0A922S5Y9-F1
#
_entry.id   AF-A0A922S5Y9-F1
#
_cell.length_a   1.000
_cell.length_b   1.000
_cell.length_c   1.000
_cell.angle_alpha   90.00
_cell.angle_beta   90.00
_cell.angle_gamma   90.00
#
_symmetry.space_group_name_H-M   'P 1'
#
loop_
_entity.id
_entity.type
_entity.pdbx_description
1 polymer ?
#
loop_
_entity_poly.entity_id
_entity_poly.type
_entity_poly.pdbx_seq_one_letter_code
_entity_poly.pdbx_strand_id
1 'polypeptide(L)'
;MYFGVVITFSFVLVEIYGGRPSIALISATKDKPHLLFHYVILENETLKNPNMVAIAAFEEKINTTGWSSLTVATSFSFPDYLQAYWAGFLETNLTLSLTVSHWINTVKDMCPIPLSKDCKILHQYLSENMAYMLNEAYKHGDHSPFWYQVALQLWQLKGMSDAFNRKFIDRADLLNRSHLNTLIDEVMGIYLLQLNGDLGDLVSALSVLTLKKGKNKMGHPFIASPSCSALIKIVDNNVYLSHVTWSTYSIMLRVLKHYNFPWKTVNRTESYYSF
;
A
#
# COMPACT_ATOMS: atom_id res chain seq x y z
N MET A 1 -1.36 41.68 2.64
CA MET A 1 -2.59 41.08 3.19
C MET A 1 -2.53 39.60 2.84
N TYR A 2 -2.03 38.76 3.75
CA TYR A 2 -1.81 37.33 3.49
C TYR A 2 -3.12 36.57 3.68
N PHE A 3 -3.65 35.97 2.61
CA PHE A 3 -4.75 35.03 2.68
C PHE A 3 -4.19 33.66 3.08
N GLY A 4 -4.38 33.26 4.34
CA GLY A 4 -4.11 31.89 4.79
C GLY A 4 -5.23 30.96 4.32
N VAL A 5 -4.88 29.94 3.55
CA VAL A 5 -5.79 28.86 3.19
C VAL A 5 -5.97 27.95 4.42
N VAL A 6 -7.13 28.05 5.06
CA VAL A 6 -7.53 27.11 6.12
C VAL A 6 -8.04 25.84 5.44
N ILE A 7 -7.30 24.74 5.57
CA ILE A 7 -7.76 23.42 5.10
C ILE A 7 -8.72 22.86 6.16
N THR A 8 -10.02 23.02 5.93
CA THR A 8 -11.06 22.35 6.72
C THR A 8 -11.29 20.94 6.19
N PHE A 9 -10.94 19.92 6.97
CA PHE A 9 -11.39 18.55 6.73
C PHE A 9 -12.85 18.42 7.17
N SER A 10 -13.77 18.21 6.23
CA SER A 10 -15.15 17.84 6.55
C SER A 10 -15.24 16.32 6.64
N PHE A 11 -15.36 15.77 7.85
CA PHE A 11 -15.63 14.36 8.07
C PHE A 11 -17.11 14.18 8.39
N VAL A 12 -17.79 13.29 7.66
CA VAL A 12 -19.15 12.86 7.95
C VAL A 12 -19.09 11.93 9.17
N LEU A 13 -19.87 12.23 10.21
CA LEU A 13 -20.01 11.41 11.42
C LEU A 13 -20.66 10.06 11.08
N VAL A 14 -19.98 8.98 11.46
CA VAL A 14 -20.61 7.67 11.68
C VAL A 14 -20.38 7.33 13.15
N GLU A 15 -21.46 7.20 13.92
CA GLU A 15 -21.41 6.69 15.30
C GLU A 15 -20.88 5.26 15.29
N ILE A 16 -19.83 4.98 16.08
CA ILE A 16 -19.32 3.62 16.28
C ILE A 16 -19.41 3.28 17.77
N TYR A 17 -20.39 2.46 18.12
CA TYR A 17 -20.45 1.75 19.40
C TYR A 17 -19.36 0.67 19.44
N GLY A 18 -18.45 0.73 20.43
CA GLY A 18 -17.74 -0.43 20.99
C GLY A 18 -16.85 -1.27 20.05
N GLY A 19 -16.25 -0.68 19.02
CA GLY A 19 -15.38 -1.37 18.04
C GLY A 19 -13.88 -1.13 18.24
N ARG A 20 -13.04 -1.93 17.55
CA ARG A 20 -11.60 -1.62 17.39
C ARG A 20 -11.45 -0.18 16.87
N PRO A 21 -10.42 0.56 17.29
CA PRO A 21 -10.22 1.92 16.81
C PRO A 21 -10.11 1.94 15.28
N SER A 22 -11.04 2.65 14.65
CA SER A 22 -11.18 2.74 13.20
C SER A 22 -10.23 3.77 12.58
N ILE A 23 -9.58 4.60 13.40
CA ILE A 23 -8.72 5.68 12.94
C ILE A 23 -7.36 5.58 13.63
N ALA A 24 -6.29 5.69 12.85
CA ALA A 24 -4.92 5.70 13.34
C ALA A 24 -4.08 6.77 12.65
N LEU A 25 -3.10 7.28 13.39
CA LEU A 25 -2.28 8.45 13.05
C LEU A 25 -0.80 8.15 13.35
N ILE A 26 0.08 8.61 12.47
CA ILE A 26 1.52 8.77 12.72
C ILE A 26 1.85 10.24 12.84
N SER A 27 2.47 10.62 13.95
CA SER A 27 2.99 11.99 14.17
C SER A 27 4.48 11.99 14.47
N ALA A 28 5.15 13.09 14.19
CA ALA A 28 6.56 13.30 14.51
C ALA A 28 6.70 14.24 15.72
N THR A 29 7.67 13.95 16.60
CA THR A 29 8.01 14.86 17.70
C THR A 29 8.64 16.15 17.18
N LYS A 30 8.63 17.23 18.00
CA LYS A 30 9.16 18.54 17.61
C LYS A 30 10.63 18.50 17.20
N ASP A 31 11.43 17.62 17.80
CA ASP A 31 12.88 17.65 17.66
C ASP A 31 13.44 16.67 16.61
N LYS A 32 12.62 15.79 16.01
CA LYS A 32 13.06 14.63 15.17
C LYS A 32 14.11 13.75 15.91
N PRO A 33 14.27 12.44 15.61
CA PRO A 33 13.64 11.65 14.56
C PRO A 33 12.45 10.79 15.04
N HIS A 34 11.98 10.94 16.28
CA HIS A 34 10.98 10.04 16.85
C HIS A 34 9.59 10.19 16.23
N LEU A 35 8.95 9.05 16.00
CA LEU A 35 7.63 8.89 15.42
C LEU A 35 6.71 8.20 16.41
N LEU A 36 5.49 8.71 16.54
CA LEU A 36 4.49 8.22 17.48
C LEU A 36 3.29 7.69 16.72
N PHE A 37 2.83 6.50 17.12
CA PHE A 37 1.63 5.86 16.61
C PHE A 37 0.50 6.00 17.62
N HIS A 38 -0.63 6.54 17.16
CA HIS A 38 -1.80 6.76 18.00
C HIS A 38 -3.05 6.23 17.32
N TYR A 39 -3.90 5.58 18.09
CA TYR A 39 -5.30 5.41 17.74
C TYR A 39 -6.07 6.68 18.13
N VAL A 40 -6.93 7.15 17.24
CA VAL A 40 -7.74 8.35 17.48
C VAL A 40 -9.14 7.91 17.90
N ILE A 41 -9.58 8.41 19.05
CA ILE A 41 -10.98 8.32 19.48
C ILE A 41 -11.61 9.66 19.13
N LEU A 42 -12.63 9.67 18.29
CA LEU A 42 -13.37 10.88 17.92
C LEU A 42 -14.32 11.29 19.06
N GLU A 43 -13.78 11.75 20.18
CA GLU A 43 -14.57 12.43 21.23
C GLU A 43 -14.29 13.92 21.13
N ASN A 44 -15.11 14.71 20.43
CA ASN A 44 -15.22 16.19 20.42
C ASN A 44 -13.93 17.06 20.46
N GLU A 45 -12.75 16.48 20.39
CA GLU A 45 -11.47 17.15 20.46
C GLU A 45 -11.03 17.44 19.04
N THR A 46 -10.98 18.73 18.71
CA THR A 46 -10.14 19.20 17.61
C THR A 46 -8.72 18.73 17.87
N LEU A 47 -8.20 17.81 17.05
CA LEU A 47 -6.78 17.49 16.98
C LEU A 47 -6.02 18.79 16.66
N LYS A 48 -5.57 19.50 17.70
CA LYS A 48 -4.86 20.77 17.55
C LYS A 48 -3.47 20.48 16.96
N ASN A 49 -3.38 20.69 15.65
CA ASN A 49 -2.15 20.76 14.86
C ASN A 49 -1.13 19.64 15.16
N PRO A 50 -1.50 18.35 15.00
CA PRO A 50 -0.52 17.29 15.07
C PRO A 50 0.48 17.49 13.92
N ASN A 51 1.77 17.39 14.23
CA ASN A 51 2.84 17.25 13.24
C ASN A 51 2.71 15.86 12.58
N MET A 52 1.61 15.67 11.84
CA MET A 52 1.08 14.41 11.34
C MET A 52 1.77 14.05 10.02
N VAL A 53 2.36 12.86 9.96
CA VAL A 53 2.92 12.30 8.74
C VAL A 53 1.83 11.68 7.88
N ALA A 54 0.99 10.85 8.50
CA ALA A 54 -0.09 10.11 7.85
C ALA A 54 -1.23 9.83 8.84
N ILE A 55 -2.46 9.75 8.32
CA ILE A 55 -3.65 9.30 9.04
C ILE A 55 -4.44 8.35 8.14
N ALA A 56 -5.06 7.34 8.75
CA ALA A 56 -5.95 6.44 8.05
C ALA A 56 -7.22 6.20 8.85
N ALA A 57 -8.33 5.99 8.14
CA ALA A 57 -9.63 5.63 8.68
C ALA A 57 -10.17 4.41 7.94
N PHE A 58 -10.52 3.36 8.68
CA PHE A 58 -11.02 2.10 8.14
C PHE A 58 -12.40 1.78 8.73
N GLU A 59 -13.35 1.50 7.84
CA GLU A 59 -14.68 1.07 8.20
C GLU A 59 -14.93 -0.32 7.63
N GLU A 60 -15.07 -1.31 8.51
CA GLU A 60 -15.32 -2.70 8.14
C GLU A 60 -16.81 -2.95 7.99
N LYS A 61 -17.29 -3.00 6.74
CA LYS A 61 -18.71 -3.23 6.40
C LYS A 61 -18.94 -4.43 5.47
N ILE A 62 -17.92 -5.27 5.30
CA ILE A 62 -17.96 -6.40 4.37
C ILE A 62 -19.15 -7.34 4.59
N ASN A 63 -19.53 -7.62 5.84
CA ASN A 63 -20.65 -8.52 6.15
C ASN A 63 -22.03 -7.91 5.82
N THR A 64 -22.11 -6.59 5.66
CA THR A 64 -23.37 -5.86 5.42
C THR A 64 -23.53 -5.42 3.97
N THR A 65 -22.45 -4.99 3.31
CA THR A 65 -22.48 -4.42 1.94
C THR A 65 -21.66 -5.21 0.94
N GLY A 66 -20.85 -6.17 1.38
CA GLY A 66 -19.79 -6.80 0.58
C GLY A 66 -18.54 -5.93 0.41
N TRP A 67 -18.50 -4.72 0.98
CA TRP A 67 -17.39 -3.77 0.87
C TRP A 67 -17.04 -3.15 2.22
N SER A 68 -15.75 -3.10 2.51
CA SER A 68 -15.19 -2.19 3.51
C SER A 68 -14.64 -0.93 2.84
N SER A 69 -14.41 0.14 3.60
CA SER A 69 -13.80 1.36 3.07
C SER A 69 -12.58 1.78 3.87
N LEU A 70 -11.57 2.29 3.17
CA LEU A 70 -10.35 2.81 3.75
C LEU A 70 -10.05 4.18 3.15
N THR A 71 -9.80 5.17 4.00
CA THR A 71 -9.22 6.45 3.57
C THR A 71 -7.83 6.59 4.19
N VAL A 72 -6.85 6.98 3.39
CA VAL A 72 -5.49 7.30 3.87
C VAL A 72 -5.12 8.68 3.35
N ALA A 73 -4.62 9.54 4.23
CA ALA A 73 -4.13 10.86 3.88
C ALA A 73 -2.74 11.09 4.47
N THR A 74 -1.87 11.78 3.73
CA THR A 74 -0.53 12.17 4.18
C THR A 74 -0.35 13.68 4.14
N SER A 75 0.69 14.17 4.82
CA SER A 75 0.94 15.62 4.93
C SER A 75 2.12 16.05 4.07
N PHE A 76 1.92 17.13 3.31
CA PHE A 76 2.96 17.80 2.52
C PHE A 76 4.12 18.37 3.37
N SER A 77 3.95 18.45 4.70
CA SER A 77 4.98 18.95 5.62
C SER A 77 6.13 17.95 5.85
N PHE A 78 6.02 16.73 5.31
CA PHE A 78 7.01 15.67 5.47
C PHE A 78 7.59 15.22 4.13
N PRO A 79 8.86 14.75 4.10
CA PRO A 79 9.42 14.10 2.93
C PRO A 79 8.52 12.98 2.40
N ASP A 80 8.33 12.94 1.08
CA ASP A 80 7.39 12.03 0.43
C ASP A 80 7.69 10.55 0.71
N TYR A 81 8.95 10.17 0.93
CA TYR A 81 9.28 8.79 1.31
C TYR A 81 8.69 8.40 2.69
N LEU A 82 8.66 9.34 3.65
CA LEU A 82 8.01 9.12 4.95
C LEU A 82 6.49 9.06 4.76
N GLN A 83 5.94 9.94 3.92
CA GLN A 83 4.52 9.91 3.59
C GLN A 83 4.12 8.54 3.02
N ALA A 84 4.84 8.07 2.00
CA ALA A 84 4.58 6.80 1.33
C ALA A 84 4.71 5.60 2.27
N TYR A 85 5.81 5.53 3.02
CA TYR A 85 6.03 4.46 4.01
C TYR A 85 4.88 4.39 5.03
N TRP A 86 4.53 5.51 5.65
CA TRP A 86 3.49 5.52 6.69
C TRP A 86 2.07 5.36 6.13
N ALA A 87 1.82 5.76 4.88
CA ALA A 87 0.57 5.44 4.19
C ALA A 87 0.39 3.92 4.07
N GLY A 88 1.42 3.21 3.58
CA GLY A 88 1.38 1.75 3.45
C GLY A 88 1.30 1.03 4.80
N PHE A 89 2.02 1.53 5.81
CA PHE A 89 1.97 0.98 7.16
C PHE A 89 0.56 1.11 7.77
N LEU A 90 -0.03 2.32 7.76
CA LEU A 90 -1.33 2.56 8.36
C LEU A 90 -2.46 1.81 7.65
N GLU A 91 -2.40 1.73 6.32
CA GLU A 91 -3.30 0.90 5.52
C GLU A 91 -3.31 -0.54 6.01
N THR A 92 -2.16 -1.21 5.97
CA THR A 92 -2.08 -2.63 6.32
C THR A 92 -2.33 -2.86 7.80
N ASN A 93 -1.95 -1.93 8.68
CA ASN A 93 -2.20 -2.04 10.11
C ASN A 93 -3.70 -2.01 10.43
N LEU A 94 -4.45 -1.05 9.85
CA LEU A 94 -5.90 -0.97 10.07
C LEU A 94 -6.67 -2.10 9.38
N THR A 95 -6.19 -2.59 8.23
CA THR A 95 -6.83 -3.70 7.51
C THR A 95 -6.24 -5.06 7.82
N LEU A 96 -5.40 -5.21 8.86
CA LEU A 96 -4.56 -6.40 9.06
C LEU A 96 -5.36 -7.71 9.08
N SER A 97 -6.53 -7.74 9.72
CA SER A 97 -7.41 -8.92 9.73
C SER A 97 -7.86 -9.33 8.33
N LEU A 98 -8.28 -8.38 7.50
CA LEU A 98 -8.67 -8.62 6.12
C LEU A 98 -7.48 -9.01 5.25
N THR A 99 -6.33 -8.34 5.42
CA THR A 99 -5.10 -8.65 4.68
C THR A 99 -4.61 -10.07 4.97
N VAL A 100 -4.59 -10.49 6.25
CA VAL A 100 -4.23 -11.87 6.64
C VAL A 100 -5.23 -12.88 6.08
N SER A 101 -6.53 -12.58 6.14
CA SER A 101 -7.55 -13.47 5.59
C SER A 101 -7.42 -13.60 4.07
N HIS A 102 -7.15 -12.49 3.37
CA HIS A 102 -6.91 -12.49 1.93
C HIS A 102 -5.64 -13.28 1.58
N TRP A 103 -4.55 -13.10 2.32
CA TRP A 103 -3.32 -13.88 2.20
C TRP A 103 -3.58 -15.40 2.34
N ILE A 104 -4.34 -15.81 3.37
CA ILE A 104 -4.73 -17.22 3.58
C ILE A 104 -5.54 -17.75 2.39
N ASN A 105 -6.55 -16.99 1.93
CA ASN A 105 -7.44 -17.42 0.86
C ASN A 105 -6.74 -17.54 -0.50
N THR A 106 -5.58 -16.90 -0.67
CA THR A 106 -4.88 -16.78 -1.95
C THR A 106 -3.52 -17.48 -1.93
N VAL A 107 -2.47 -16.80 -1.48
CA VAL A 107 -1.07 -17.15 -1.76
C VAL A 107 -0.30 -17.72 -0.56
N LYS A 108 -0.90 -17.86 0.63
CA LYS A 108 -0.19 -18.28 1.86
C LYS A 108 0.68 -19.53 1.75
N ASP A 109 0.21 -20.54 1.02
CA ASP A 109 0.91 -21.82 0.88
C ASP A 109 1.78 -21.86 -0.39
N MET A 110 1.92 -20.75 -1.12
CA MET A 110 2.79 -20.65 -2.28
C MET A 110 4.25 -20.60 -1.80
N CYS A 111 5.08 -21.47 -2.35
CA CYS A 111 6.51 -21.53 -2.04
C CYS A 111 6.85 -21.69 -0.54
N PRO A 112 6.40 -22.77 0.10
CA PRO A 112 6.78 -23.07 1.48
C PRO A 112 8.29 -23.34 1.59
N ILE A 113 8.84 -23.12 2.79
CA ILE A 113 10.23 -23.46 3.12
C ILE A 113 10.29 -24.95 3.54
N PRO A 114 11.28 -25.73 3.05
CA PRO A 114 12.33 -25.35 2.11
C PRO A 114 11.82 -25.15 0.68
N LEU A 115 12.35 -24.14 -0.02
CA LEU A 115 11.90 -23.78 -1.37
C LEU A 115 12.12 -24.94 -2.37
N SER A 116 11.08 -25.24 -3.15
CA SER A 116 11.17 -26.13 -4.32
C SER A 116 12.04 -25.53 -5.42
N LYS A 117 12.40 -26.33 -6.44
CA LYS A 117 13.17 -25.85 -7.60
C LYS A 117 12.49 -24.66 -8.30
N ASP A 118 11.21 -24.78 -8.59
CA ASP A 118 10.42 -23.74 -9.26
C ASP A 118 10.30 -22.48 -8.40
N CYS A 119 10.14 -22.64 -7.09
CA CYS A 119 10.11 -21.52 -6.15
C CYS A 119 11.44 -20.78 -6.07
N LYS A 120 12.57 -21.48 -6.15
CA LYS A 120 13.89 -20.84 -6.20
C LYS A 120 14.05 -19.97 -7.45
N ILE A 121 13.55 -20.44 -8.60
CA ILE A 121 13.57 -19.68 -9.86
C ILE A 121 12.72 -18.41 -9.74
N LEU A 122 11.48 -18.53 -9.25
CA LEU A 122 10.61 -17.36 -9.07
C LEU A 122 11.19 -16.38 -8.03
N HIS A 123 11.68 -16.88 -6.90
CA HIS A 123 12.32 -16.07 -5.87
C HIS A 123 13.50 -15.30 -6.44
N GLN A 124 14.40 -15.98 -7.14
CA GLN A 124 15.56 -15.33 -7.74
C GLN A 124 15.14 -14.21 -8.70
N TYR A 125 14.20 -14.48 -9.61
CA TYR A 125 13.72 -13.47 -10.55
C TYR A 125 13.11 -12.25 -9.84
N LEU A 126 12.26 -12.46 -8.85
CA LEU A 126 11.62 -11.36 -8.11
C LEU A 126 12.65 -10.56 -7.29
N SER A 127 13.60 -11.23 -6.63
CA SER A 127 14.67 -10.56 -5.87
C SER A 127 15.57 -9.73 -6.80
N GLU A 128 15.96 -10.27 -7.95
CA GLU A 128 16.77 -9.55 -8.96
C GLU A 128 16.02 -8.34 -9.52
N ASN A 129 14.73 -8.49 -9.84
CA ASN A 129 13.90 -7.37 -10.31
C ASN A 129 13.71 -6.30 -9.23
N MET A 130 13.51 -6.69 -7.97
CA MET A 130 13.42 -5.75 -6.85
C MET A 130 14.73 -4.98 -6.66
N ALA A 131 15.87 -5.68 -6.70
CA ALA A 131 17.19 -5.06 -6.62
C ALA A 131 17.44 -4.08 -7.78
N TYR A 132 17.01 -4.44 -9.00
CA TYR A 132 17.07 -3.56 -10.16
C TYR A 132 16.26 -2.27 -9.92
N MET A 133 14.98 -2.39 -9.54
CA MET A 133 14.13 -1.21 -9.29
C MET A 133 14.69 -0.31 -8.19
N LEU A 134 15.21 -0.89 -7.09
CA LEU A 134 15.83 -0.12 -6.01
C LEU A 134 17.09 0.61 -6.49
N ASN A 135 17.96 -0.06 -7.25
CA ASN A 135 19.18 0.53 -7.77
C ASN A 135 18.90 1.70 -8.71
N GLU A 136 17.95 1.53 -9.63
CA GLU A 136 17.54 2.60 -10.55
C GLU A 136 16.85 3.75 -9.83
N ALA A 137 16.01 3.47 -8.84
CA ALA A 137 15.44 4.50 -7.96
C ALA A 137 16.53 5.30 -7.22
N TYR A 138 17.59 4.66 -6.73
CA TYR A 138 18.69 5.36 -6.05
C TYR A 138 19.56 6.21 -6.98
N LYS A 139 19.76 5.77 -8.23
CA LYS A 139 20.56 6.51 -9.22
C LYS A 139 19.80 7.70 -9.79
N HIS A 140 18.50 7.53 -10.03
CA HIS A 140 17.73 8.43 -10.87
C HIS A 140 16.60 9.16 -10.12
N GLY A 141 16.23 8.74 -8.91
CA GLY A 141 15.07 9.27 -8.19
C GLY A 141 15.11 10.78 -7.92
N ASP A 142 16.28 11.39 -7.82
CA ASP A 142 16.39 12.84 -7.56
C ASP A 142 16.11 13.69 -8.82
N HIS A 143 16.22 13.11 -10.02
CA HIS A 143 16.16 13.86 -11.29
C HIS A 143 15.17 13.29 -12.31
N SER A 144 14.75 12.04 -12.16
CA SER A 144 13.76 11.38 -13.01
C SER A 144 12.43 11.28 -12.28
N PRO A 145 11.39 11.99 -12.73
CA PRO A 145 10.04 11.83 -12.20
C PRO A 145 9.56 10.38 -12.16
N PHE A 146 9.91 9.59 -13.18
CA PHE A 146 9.54 8.18 -13.24
C PHE A 146 10.15 7.39 -12.06
N TRP A 147 11.48 7.44 -11.90
CA TRP A 147 12.16 6.68 -10.84
C TRP A 147 11.86 7.22 -9.45
N TYR A 148 11.53 8.50 -9.33
CA TYR A 148 11.01 9.07 -8.09
C TYR A 148 9.69 8.42 -7.67
N GLN A 149 8.71 8.34 -8.59
CA GLN A 149 7.42 7.70 -8.29
C GLN A 149 7.57 6.21 -8.01
N VAL A 150 8.43 5.50 -8.76
CA VAL A 150 8.75 4.10 -8.45
C VAL A 150 9.30 3.97 -7.02
N ALA A 151 10.22 4.83 -6.61
CA ALA A 151 10.75 4.83 -5.25
C ALA A 151 9.65 5.00 -4.18
N LEU A 152 8.70 5.92 -4.40
CA LEU A 152 7.58 6.13 -3.47
C LEU A 152 6.69 4.89 -3.35
N GLN A 153 6.39 4.21 -4.47
CA GLN A 153 5.63 2.95 -4.44
C GLN A 153 6.37 1.84 -3.69
N LEU A 154 7.70 1.75 -3.82
CA LEU A 154 8.51 0.81 -3.04
C LEU A 154 8.51 1.15 -1.54
N TRP A 155 8.55 2.44 -1.18
CA TRP A 155 8.41 2.86 0.21
C TRP A 155 7.03 2.50 0.79
N GLN A 156 5.95 2.71 0.03
CA GLN A 156 4.61 2.29 0.46
C GLN A 156 4.53 0.77 0.62
N LEU A 157 5.09 0.00 -0.32
CA LEU A 157 5.19 -1.46 -0.20
C LEU A 157 5.98 -1.89 1.05
N LYS A 158 7.08 -1.19 1.37
CA LYS A 158 7.85 -1.47 2.58
C LYS A 158 7.05 -1.21 3.85
N GLY A 159 6.30 -0.10 3.90
CA GLY A 159 5.37 0.17 5.00
C GLY A 159 4.32 -0.93 5.17
N MET A 160 3.72 -1.38 4.05
CA MET A 160 2.78 -2.51 4.05
C MET A 160 3.42 -3.81 4.57
N SER A 161 4.64 -4.13 4.11
CA SER A 161 5.39 -5.32 4.54
C SER A 161 5.68 -5.29 6.05
N ASP A 162 6.19 -4.17 6.56
CA ASP A 162 6.50 -4.00 7.97
C ASP A 162 5.25 -4.13 8.85
N ALA A 163 4.13 -3.49 8.48
CA ALA A 163 2.86 -3.63 9.19
C ALA A 163 2.33 -5.07 9.18
N PHE A 164 2.39 -5.75 8.03
CA PHE A 164 1.98 -7.17 7.92
C PHE A 164 2.82 -8.06 8.85
N ASN A 165 4.11 -7.78 8.96
CA ASN A 165 5.06 -8.47 9.83
C ASN A 165 5.08 -7.93 11.28
N ARG A 166 4.17 -7.01 11.64
CA ARG A 166 4.07 -6.39 12.97
C ARG A 166 5.36 -5.70 13.44
N LYS A 167 6.10 -5.11 12.50
CA LYS A 167 7.34 -4.36 12.75
C LYS A 167 7.06 -2.86 12.72
N PHE A 168 7.12 -2.20 13.86
CA PHE A 168 7.00 -0.75 13.96
C PHE A 168 8.38 -0.09 13.97
N ILE A 169 8.54 1.02 13.23
CA ILE A 169 9.76 1.82 13.19
C ILE A 169 9.50 3.17 13.87
N ASP A 170 9.95 3.33 15.11
CA ASP A 170 9.68 4.51 15.94
C ASP A 170 10.61 5.71 15.67
N ARG A 171 11.50 5.58 14.68
CA ARG A 171 12.53 6.56 14.33
C ARG A 171 12.66 6.74 12.83
N ALA A 172 12.47 7.98 12.36
CA ALA A 172 12.50 8.34 10.96
C ALA A 172 13.85 8.10 10.26
N ASP A 173 14.96 8.16 10.99
CA ASP A 173 16.31 7.94 10.45
C ASP A 173 16.64 6.46 10.20
N LEU A 174 15.88 5.53 10.81
CA LEU A 174 15.95 4.11 10.49
C LEU A 174 15.25 3.78 9.16
N LEU A 175 14.38 4.67 8.67
CA LEU A 175 13.76 4.57 7.34
C LEU A 175 14.74 5.08 6.28
N ASN A 176 15.80 4.32 6.07
CA ASN A 176 16.87 4.60 5.11
C ASN A 176 16.99 3.49 4.03
N ARG A 177 17.93 3.65 3.10
CA ARG A 177 18.14 2.70 1.98
C ARG A 177 18.39 1.27 2.46
N SER A 178 19.09 1.07 3.58
CA SER A 178 19.33 -0.27 4.11
C SER A 178 18.04 -0.93 4.56
N HIS A 179 17.13 -0.18 5.19
CA HIS A 179 15.82 -0.70 5.56
C HIS A 179 14.96 -0.98 4.33
N LEU A 180 14.96 -0.10 3.32
CA LEU A 180 14.22 -0.34 2.08
C LEU A 180 14.74 -1.56 1.31
N ASN A 181 16.06 -1.78 1.28
CA ASN A 181 16.69 -2.92 0.59
C ASN A 181 16.25 -4.28 1.12
N THR A 182 15.72 -4.38 2.34
CA THR A 182 15.17 -5.63 2.87
C THR A 182 14.00 -6.17 2.03
N LEU A 183 13.36 -5.33 1.18
CA LEU A 183 12.39 -5.78 0.21
C LEU A 183 12.91 -6.87 -0.74
N ILE A 184 14.22 -6.91 -1.01
CA ILE A 184 14.86 -7.94 -1.87
C ILE A 184 14.68 -9.35 -1.29
N ASP A 185 14.74 -9.45 0.04
CA ASP A 185 14.59 -10.71 0.78
C ASP A 185 13.10 -10.99 1.11
N GLU A 186 12.26 -9.95 1.11
CA GLU A 186 10.83 -10.02 1.44
C GLU A 186 9.92 -10.21 0.20
N VAL A 187 10.48 -10.52 -0.99
CA VAL A 187 9.71 -10.63 -2.25
C VAL A 187 8.62 -11.71 -2.24
N MET A 188 8.75 -12.72 -1.37
CA MET A 188 7.74 -13.76 -1.14
C MET A 188 6.70 -13.40 -0.07
N GLY A 189 6.75 -12.19 0.47
CA GLY A 189 5.79 -11.67 1.44
C GLY A 189 4.59 -11.02 0.77
N ILE A 190 4.10 -9.91 1.35
CA ILE A 190 2.91 -9.19 0.88
C ILE A 190 3.04 -8.67 -0.58
N TYR A 191 4.26 -8.61 -1.12
CA TYR A 191 4.49 -8.29 -2.53
C TYR A 191 3.78 -9.26 -3.48
N LEU A 192 3.62 -10.54 -3.11
CA LEU A 192 2.85 -11.51 -3.90
C LEU A 192 1.39 -11.09 -4.09
N LEU A 193 0.79 -10.34 -3.14
CA LEU A 193 -0.58 -9.82 -3.31
C LEU A 193 -0.65 -8.72 -4.37
N GLN A 194 0.44 -7.98 -4.59
CA GLN A 194 0.52 -6.94 -5.63
C GLN A 194 0.71 -7.57 -7.02
N LEU A 195 1.39 -8.72 -7.07
CA LEU A 195 1.69 -9.45 -8.29
C LEU A 195 0.56 -10.35 -8.79
N ASN A 196 -0.63 -10.34 -8.18
CA ASN A 196 -1.71 -11.26 -8.56
C ASN A 196 -2.08 -11.16 -10.07
N GLY A 197 -1.91 -9.99 -10.69
CA GLY A 197 -2.06 -9.82 -12.13
C GLY A 197 -0.89 -10.39 -12.94
N ASP A 198 0.35 -10.16 -12.50
CA ASP A 198 1.58 -10.53 -13.21
C ASP A 198 1.98 -12.00 -13.04
N LEU A 199 1.60 -12.63 -11.91
CA LEU A 199 2.07 -13.97 -11.54
C LEU A 199 1.76 -15.00 -12.62
N GLY A 200 0.62 -14.92 -13.30
CA GLY A 200 0.24 -15.86 -14.36
C GLY A 200 1.17 -15.83 -15.57
N ASP A 201 1.59 -14.63 -15.97
CA ASP A 201 2.54 -14.43 -17.06
C ASP A 201 3.96 -14.80 -16.62
N LEU A 202 4.36 -14.38 -15.41
CA LEU A 202 5.67 -14.71 -14.84
C LEU A 202 5.89 -16.21 -14.72
N VAL A 203 4.93 -16.96 -14.15
CA VAL A 203 5.10 -18.43 -14.02
C VAL A 203 5.16 -19.14 -15.37
N SER A 204 4.51 -18.57 -16.39
CA SER A 204 4.54 -19.09 -17.75
C SER A 204 5.88 -18.78 -18.42
N ALA A 205 6.35 -17.54 -18.34
CA ALA A 205 7.62 -17.09 -18.93
C ALA A 205 8.84 -17.79 -18.30
N LEU A 206 8.82 -18.01 -16.98
CA LEU A 206 9.88 -18.70 -16.25
C LEU A 206 9.80 -20.23 -16.36
N SER A 207 8.79 -20.78 -17.03
CA SER A 207 8.56 -22.22 -17.18
C SER A 207 8.45 -22.98 -15.84
N VAL A 208 7.88 -22.35 -14.81
CA VAL A 208 7.71 -22.91 -13.46
C VAL A 208 6.33 -23.57 -13.30
N LEU A 209 6.14 -24.68 -14.00
CA LEU A 209 4.84 -25.34 -14.18
C LEU A 209 4.20 -25.85 -12.89
N THR A 210 4.99 -26.16 -11.85
CA THR A 210 4.42 -26.60 -10.57
C THR A 210 3.66 -25.47 -9.87
N LEU A 211 4.11 -24.22 -10.03
CA LEU A 211 3.43 -23.03 -9.49
C LEU A 211 2.18 -22.70 -10.30
N LYS A 212 2.25 -22.83 -11.63
CA LYS A 212 1.11 -22.61 -12.53
C LYS A 212 -0.10 -23.49 -12.20
N LYS A 213 0.13 -24.72 -11.77
CA LYS A 213 -0.91 -25.69 -11.37
C LYS A 213 -1.12 -25.76 -9.85
N GLY A 214 -0.34 -25.00 -9.09
CA GLY A 214 -0.31 -25.05 -7.64
C GLY A 214 -1.60 -24.51 -7.02
N LYS A 215 -1.95 -25.07 -5.88
CA LYS A 215 -3.12 -24.69 -5.09
C LYS A 215 -2.72 -24.57 -3.62
N ASN A 216 -3.38 -23.66 -2.90
CA ASN A 216 -3.26 -23.59 -1.46
C ASN A 216 -3.96 -24.78 -0.78
N LYS A 217 -3.82 -24.89 0.54
CA LYS A 217 -4.42 -26.00 1.32
C LYS A 217 -5.94 -26.03 1.29
N MET A 218 -6.59 -24.92 0.92
CA MET A 218 -8.04 -24.81 0.73
C MET A 218 -8.47 -25.22 -0.69
N GLY A 219 -7.53 -25.61 -1.56
CA GLY A 219 -7.80 -26.03 -2.93
C GLY A 219 -7.95 -24.88 -3.93
N HIS A 220 -7.70 -23.63 -3.51
CA HIS A 220 -7.72 -22.48 -4.41
C HIS A 220 -6.41 -22.37 -5.19
N PRO A 221 -6.44 -22.09 -6.50
CA PRO A 221 -5.23 -21.94 -7.30
C PRO A 221 -4.42 -20.72 -6.86
N PHE A 222 -3.09 -20.83 -6.87
CA PHE A 222 -2.21 -19.69 -6.62
C PHE A 222 -2.26 -18.66 -7.75
N ILE A 223 -2.51 -19.13 -8.97
CA ILE A 223 -2.58 -18.31 -10.16
C ILE A 223 -4.04 -18.16 -10.55
N ALA A 224 -4.56 -16.95 -10.44
CA ALA A 224 -5.86 -16.62 -10.98
C ALA A 224 -5.75 -16.37 -12.51
N SER A 225 -6.82 -16.68 -13.24
CA SER A 225 -7.02 -16.20 -14.62
C SER A 225 -8.12 -15.14 -14.59
N PRO A 226 -7.84 -13.92 -14.09
CA PRO A 226 -8.84 -12.88 -14.04
C PRO A 226 -9.22 -12.44 -15.45
N SER A 227 -10.45 -11.97 -15.59
CA SER A 227 -10.94 -11.29 -16.79
C SER A 227 -11.77 -10.08 -16.35
N CYS A 228 -12.24 -9.26 -17.30
CA CYS A 228 -13.11 -8.15 -16.99
C CYS A 228 -14.03 -7.81 -18.17
N SER A 229 -15.15 -7.18 -17.83
CA SER A 229 -16.01 -6.50 -18.79
C SER A 229 -16.02 -5.00 -18.47
N ALA A 230 -15.95 -4.15 -19.48
CA ALA A 230 -16.03 -2.70 -19.32
C ALA A 230 -17.09 -2.11 -20.26
N LEU A 231 -17.74 -1.04 -19.83
CA LEU A 231 -18.72 -0.30 -20.62
C LEU A 231 -18.41 1.20 -20.56
N ILE A 232 -18.34 1.83 -21.73
CA ILE A 232 -18.29 3.28 -21.89
C ILE A 232 -19.58 3.68 -22.59
N LYS A 233 -20.42 4.45 -21.91
CA LYS A 233 -21.70 4.92 -22.44
C LYS A 233 -21.74 6.44 -22.47
N ILE A 234 -21.69 7.00 -23.68
CA ILE A 234 -21.89 8.43 -23.93
C ILE A 234 -23.39 8.71 -23.99
N VAL A 235 -23.82 9.76 -23.30
CA VAL A 235 -25.16 10.36 -23.35
C VAL A 235 -25.00 11.87 -23.55
N ASP A 236 -26.06 12.59 -23.93
CA ASP A 236 -26.00 13.98 -24.42
C ASP A 236 -25.01 14.89 -23.67
N ASN A 237 -25.11 14.93 -22.33
CA ASN A 237 -24.26 15.78 -21.48
C ASN A 237 -23.39 15.00 -20.47
N ASN A 238 -23.24 13.67 -20.61
CA ASN A 238 -22.48 12.86 -19.65
C ASN A 238 -21.79 11.65 -20.29
N VAL A 239 -20.80 11.10 -19.59
CA VAL A 239 -20.17 9.81 -19.92
C VAL A 239 -20.23 8.91 -18.70
N TYR A 240 -20.83 7.74 -18.85
CA TYR A 240 -20.81 6.69 -17.83
C TYR A 240 -19.70 5.68 -18.14
N LEU A 241 -18.95 5.33 -17.11
CA LEU A 241 -17.87 4.34 -17.16
C LEU A 241 -18.21 3.23 -16.16
N SER A 242 -18.16 1.97 -16.61
CA SER A 242 -18.36 0.79 -15.75
C SER A 242 -17.29 -0.25 -16.00
N HIS A 243 -16.91 -0.97 -14.94
CA HIS A 243 -15.95 -2.05 -14.97
C HIS A 243 -16.40 -3.17 -14.03
N VAL A 244 -16.37 -4.40 -14.53
CA VAL A 244 -16.78 -5.61 -13.80
C VAL A 244 -15.64 -6.61 -13.84
N THR A 245 -14.94 -6.77 -12.73
CA THR A 245 -13.86 -7.76 -12.58
C THR A 245 -14.43 -9.16 -12.41
N TRP A 246 -13.91 -10.12 -13.17
CA TRP A 246 -14.20 -11.55 -13.06
C TRP A 246 -12.97 -12.23 -12.49
N SER A 247 -13.14 -12.96 -11.39
CA SER A 247 -12.05 -13.67 -10.74
C SER A 247 -12.59 -14.76 -9.82
N THR A 248 -11.71 -15.46 -9.10
CA THR A 248 -12.10 -16.49 -8.14
C THR A 248 -12.85 -15.89 -6.94
N TYR A 249 -13.82 -16.63 -6.42
CA TYR A 249 -14.56 -16.19 -5.23
C TYR A 249 -13.67 -16.04 -3.98
N SER A 250 -12.51 -16.70 -3.94
CA SER A 250 -11.53 -16.58 -2.85
C SER A 250 -10.97 -15.16 -2.68
N ILE A 251 -11.05 -14.29 -3.70
CA ILE A 251 -10.56 -12.91 -3.64
C ILE A 251 -11.64 -11.87 -3.27
N MET A 252 -12.85 -12.29 -2.88
CA MET A 252 -13.98 -11.40 -2.59
C MET A 252 -13.90 -10.66 -1.24
N LEU A 253 -12.70 -10.50 -0.66
CA LEU A 253 -12.48 -9.56 0.43
C LEU A 253 -12.16 -8.19 -0.17
N ARG A 254 -13.14 -7.28 -0.12
CA ARG A 254 -13.09 -6.03 -0.90
C ARG A 254 -13.00 -4.80 -0.01
N VAL A 255 -12.08 -3.91 -0.36
CA VAL A 255 -11.91 -2.60 0.28
C VAL A 255 -11.93 -1.53 -0.81
N LEU A 256 -12.87 -0.59 -0.70
CA LEU A 256 -12.86 0.64 -1.50
C LEU A 256 -11.89 1.62 -0.84
N LYS A 257 -10.87 2.05 -1.59
CA LYS A 257 -9.77 2.86 -1.04
C LYS A 257 -9.79 4.27 -1.60
N HIS A 258 -9.61 5.26 -0.73
CA HIS A 258 -9.42 6.65 -1.09
C HIS A 258 -8.07 7.13 -0.54
N TYR A 259 -7.17 7.52 -1.43
CA TYR A 259 -5.84 8.00 -1.08
C TYR A 259 -5.72 9.49 -1.40
N ASN A 260 -5.29 10.27 -0.42
CA ASN A 260 -4.97 11.68 -0.57
C ASN A 260 -3.50 11.91 -0.20
N PHE A 261 -2.62 11.79 -1.20
CA PHE A 261 -1.18 11.92 -1.05
C PHE A 261 -0.68 13.15 -1.80
N PRO A 262 -0.23 14.22 -1.13
CA PRO A 262 0.40 15.37 -1.77
C PRO A 262 1.87 15.05 -2.12
N TRP A 263 2.12 13.94 -2.82
CA TRP A 263 3.44 13.59 -3.34
C TRP A 263 3.83 14.55 -4.47
N LYS A 264 5.10 14.94 -4.49
CA LYS A 264 5.71 15.71 -5.56
C LYS A 264 5.90 14.81 -6.76
N THR A 265 5.92 15.40 -7.96
CA THR A 265 6.24 14.67 -9.20
C THR A 265 7.68 14.17 -9.22
N VAL A 266 8.60 14.95 -8.65
CA VAL A 266 10.02 14.65 -8.45
C VAL A 266 10.51 15.51 -7.28
N ASN A 267 11.53 15.05 -6.55
CA ASN A 267 12.16 15.86 -5.51
C ASN A 267 13.06 16.95 -6.12
N ARG A 268 12.47 17.99 -6.70
CA ARG A 268 13.23 19.19 -7.08
C ARG A 268 13.66 19.90 -5.80
N THR A 269 14.95 19.90 -5.51
CA THR A 269 15.55 21.01 -4.78
C THR A 269 15.39 22.24 -5.67
N GLU A 270 14.45 23.12 -5.34
CA GLU A 270 14.37 24.43 -5.99
C GLU A 270 15.65 25.20 -5.66
N SER A 271 16.63 25.16 -6.56
CA SER A 271 17.51 26.31 -6.73
C SER A 271 16.64 27.42 -7.31
N TYR A 272 16.21 28.32 -6.44
CA TYR A 272 15.62 29.60 -6.82
C TYR A 272 16.55 30.28 -7.83
N TYR A 273 16.23 30.19 -9.11
CA TYR A 273 16.65 31.19 -10.08
C TYR A 273 15.51 32.20 -10.18
N SER A 274 15.65 33.28 -9.42
CA SER A 274 14.92 34.51 -9.62
C SER A 274 15.20 35.03 -11.03
N PHE A 275 14.16 35.18 -11.84
CA PHE A 275 14.14 36.12 -12.95
C PHE A 275 13.72 37.50 -12.43
#